data_AF-A0A7S3ND98-F1
#
_entry.id   AF-A0A7S3ND98-F1
#
_cell.length_a   1.000
_cell.length_b   1.000
_cell.length_c   1.000
_cell.angle_alpha   90.00
_cell.angle_beta   90.00
_cell.angle_gamma   90.00
#
_symmetry.space_group_name_H-M   'P 1'
#
loop_
_entity.id
_entity.type
_entity.pdbx_description
1 polymer ?
#
loop_
_entity_poly.entity_id
_entity_poly.type
_entity_poly.pdbx_seq_one_letter_code
_entity_poly.pdbx_strand_id
1 'polypeptide(L)'
;ARGYKRHIAALRLQTLLHRRRAQRAFSRSMKLERELRRESEVSTTSSEGQVVIEALRLAQAEKAALEAQLDAERAKLCTDPDLVKKLALVEEELSATKQNTQIKIQNIFKEARKEAQAACEEAQAASQAAQAQVDALEQTTSVQAQFLIEARSVLALTEDRALAAEVAGTAAIQLYHSLNHSLDADRAKWDSVRRKMHNNVVELKGNIRTFVRVRPPLFIEESSLLTYPPSNSTDLIAIPEPIAPGGPPRERRNFTFAVDRVFKPDTDQAQIFNEVDAFIQSAIDGYRVCIFAYGQTGSGKTYTVVGGQDQTQQGILGRSLNMAFDKINELLRLDSRWNFEFKVEAYEIYLDKVYDLLVSDAQRKPLDTASCDKSITIRGLTSALVESSAHAQSILARAAAKRMTNATKSNATSSRSHCVFSLHICGQHPDLPQGRNGLLNLVDLAGSERLKISGSSDNPALLREAQNINTSLSALASTIRALVHKDPHVPFRDSKLTFLLSPCLGGDSKTLAIFNIAPEVHHHRETICTLRFAQQVSKCIPASPQPPTAGISSSASKKARRASCLP
;
A
#
# COMPACT_ATOMS: atom_id res chain seq x y z
N ALA A 1 -12.97 9.32 -34.40
CA ALA A 1 -14.27 9.51 -35.11
C ALA A 1 -14.33 10.69 -36.09
N ARG A 2 -13.99 11.94 -35.70
CA ARG A 2 -14.05 13.11 -36.63
C ARG A 2 -12.99 13.10 -37.74
N GLY A 3 -11.79 12.56 -37.49
CA GLY A 3 -10.74 12.41 -38.51
C GLY A 3 -11.05 11.36 -39.59
N TYR A 4 -11.59 10.21 -39.19
CA TYR A 4 -11.95 9.12 -40.11
C TYR A 4 -13.15 9.48 -41.00
N LYS A 5 -14.15 10.20 -40.47
CA LYS A 5 -15.25 10.76 -41.27
C LYS A 5 -14.77 11.84 -42.27
N ARG A 6 -13.75 12.64 -41.91
CA ARG A 6 -13.10 13.59 -42.84
C ARG A 6 -12.29 12.86 -43.91
N HIS A 7 -11.64 11.75 -43.59
CA HIS A 7 -10.87 10.96 -44.57
C HIS A 7 -11.79 10.19 -45.53
N ILE A 8 -12.91 9.62 -45.05
CA ILE A 8 -13.94 9.00 -45.90
C ILE A 8 -14.68 10.06 -46.75
N ALA A 9 -14.94 11.25 -46.21
CA ALA A 9 -15.52 12.36 -46.97
C ALA A 9 -14.54 12.91 -48.02
N ALA A 10 -13.24 13.00 -47.68
CA ALA A 10 -12.18 13.38 -48.61
C ALA A 10 -12.01 12.32 -49.70
N LEU A 11 -12.00 11.03 -49.35
CA LEU A 11 -11.98 9.91 -50.30
C LEU A 11 -13.21 9.93 -51.19
N ARG A 12 -14.44 10.13 -50.67
CA ARG A 12 -15.67 10.26 -51.48
C ARG A 12 -15.67 11.50 -52.38
N LEU A 13 -15.14 12.63 -51.90
CA LEU A 13 -14.97 13.85 -52.72
C LEU A 13 -13.92 13.62 -53.80
N GLN A 14 -12.85 12.90 -53.49
CA GLN A 14 -11.79 12.51 -54.42
C GLN A 14 -12.33 11.48 -55.44
N THR A 15 -13.18 10.52 -55.04
CA THR A 15 -13.86 9.59 -55.96
C THR A 15 -14.87 10.32 -56.85
N LEU A 16 -15.60 11.32 -56.33
CA LEU A 16 -16.50 12.17 -57.12
C LEU A 16 -15.75 13.10 -58.07
N LEU A 17 -14.60 13.63 -57.65
CA LEU A 17 -13.70 14.42 -58.50
C LEU A 17 -13.02 13.56 -59.55
N HIS A 18 -12.61 12.33 -59.23
CA HIS A 18 -12.10 11.35 -60.19
C HIS A 18 -13.19 10.87 -61.14
N ARG A 19 -14.44 10.68 -60.67
CA ARG A 19 -15.59 10.35 -61.53
C ARG A 19 -15.99 11.51 -62.44
N ARG A 20 -15.94 12.76 -61.95
CA ARG A 20 -16.11 13.97 -62.78
C ARG A 20 -14.93 14.20 -63.73
N ARG A 21 -13.69 13.88 -63.34
CA ARG A 21 -12.50 13.93 -64.21
C ARG A 21 -12.55 12.82 -65.26
N ALA A 22 -13.02 11.61 -64.91
CA ALA A 22 -13.23 10.49 -65.82
C ALA A 22 -14.41 10.76 -66.76
N GLN A 23 -15.52 11.35 -66.30
CA GLN A 23 -16.61 11.80 -67.17
C GLN A 23 -16.18 12.98 -68.07
N ARG A 24 -15.35 13.91 -67.58
CA ARG A 24 -14.76 14.98 -68.41
C ARG A 24 -13.72 14.44 -69.39
N ALA A 25 -12.96 13.41 -69.02
CA ALA A 25 -12.00 12.71 -69.88
C ALA A 25 -12.71 11.86 -70.92
N PHE A 26 -13.81 11.18 -70.56
CA PHE A 26 -14.69 10.44 -71.47
C PHE A 26 -15.45 11.39 -72.40
N SER A 27 -15.90 12.55 -71.89
CA SER A 27 -16.51 13.59 -72.72
C SER A 27 -15.49 14.27 -73.62
N ARG A 28 -14.23 14.46 -73.17
CA ARG A 28 -13.11 14.92 -73.98
C ARG A 28 -12.66 13.88 -74.99
N SER A 29 -12.67 12.60 -74.65
CA SER A 29 -12.35 11.48 -75.52
C SER A 29 -13.44 11.32 -76.57
N MET A 30 -14.73 11.39 -76.24
CA MET A 30 -15.82 11.45 -77.20
C MET A 30 -15.81 12.74 -78.03
N LYS A 31 -15.31 13.86 -77.48
CA LYS A 31 -15.08 15.10 -78.25
C LYS A 31 -13.91 14.96 -79.21
N LEU A 32 -12.80 14.37 -78.76
CA LEU A 32 -11.60 14.06 -79.54
C LEU A 32 -11.89 12.98 -80.56
N GLU A 33 -12.75 12.01 -80.28
CA GLU A 33 -13.16 10.95 -81.22
C GLU A 33 -14.16 11.49 -82.23
N ARG A 34 -15.01 12.47 -81.84
CA ARG A 34 -15.81 13.26 -82.79
C ARG A 34 -14.99 14.30 -83.55
N GLU A 35 -13.92 14.84 -82.97
CA GLU A 35 -12.96 15.74 -83.62
C GLU A 35 -12.03 14.96 -84.53
N LEU A 36 -11.65 13.72 -84.20
CA LEU A 36 -10.87 12.80 -85.02
C LEU A 36 -11.71 12.17 -86.11
N ARG A 37 -13.01 11.90 -85.86
CA ARG A 37 -13.98 11.56 -86.92
C ARG A 37 -14.25 12.77 -87.81
N ARG A 38 -14.39 13.98 -87.24
CA ARG A 38 -14.43 15.22 -88.03
C ARG A 38 -13.13 15.44 -88.78
N GLU A 39 -11.96 15.20 -88.22
CA GLU A 39 -10.66 15.33 -88.88
C GLU A 39 -10.45 14.20 -89.89
N SER A 40 -11.07 13.03 -89.73
CA SER A 40 -11.09 11.99 -90.78
C SER A 40 -12.08 12.30 -91.90
N GLU A 41 -13.12 13.09 -91.63
CA GLU A 41 -14.06 13.65 -92.62
C GLU A 41 -13.58 15.02 -93.17
N VAL A 42 -12.58 15.65 -92.55
CA VAL A 42 -11.96 16.95 -92.91
C VAL A 42 -10.52 16.76 -93.44
N SER A 43 -9.91 15.57 -93.32
CA SER A 43 -8.62 15.24 -93.96
C SER A 43 -8.77 14.97 -95.46
N THR A 44 -10.00 14.81 -95.95
CA THR A 44 -10.36 15.02 -97.36
C THR A 44 -10.35 16.49 -97.79
N THR A 45 -10.03 17.42 -96.88
CA THR A 45 -9.83 18.85 -97.12
C THR A 45 -8.53 19.36 -96.47
N SER A 46 -7.40 18.69 -96.71
CA SER A 46 -6.09 19.36 -96.61
C SER A 46 -6.07 20.51 -97.64
N SER A 47 -5.51 21.67 -97.29
CA SER A 47 -5.34 22.81 -98.22
C SER A 47 -4.61 22.38 -99.49
N GLU A 48 -3.71 21.42 -99.40
CA GLU A 48 -3.02 20.83 -100.55
C GLU A 48 -3.92 19.90 -101.37
N GLY A 49 -4.82 19.16 -100.71
CA GLY A 49 -5.86 18.36 -101.37
C GLY A 49 -6.89 19.22 -102.12
N GLN A 50 -7.28 20.37 -101.55
CA GLN A 50 -8.11 21.36 -102.25
C GLN A 50 -7.37 21.98 -103.43
N VAL A 51 -6.07 22.30 -103.30
CA VAL A 51 -5.24 22.79 -104.41
C VAL A 51 -5.15 21.76 -105.54
N VAL A 52 -5.01 20.47 -105.22
CA VAL A 52 -4.94 19.39 -106.22
C VAL A 52 -6.30 19.16 -106.89
N ILE A 53 -7.41 19.19 -106.14
CA ILE A 53 -8.77 19.08 -106.69
C ILE A 53 -9.10 20.27 -107.59
N GLU A 54 -8.74 21.49 -107.18
CA GLU A 54 -8.99 22.72 -107.95
C GLU A 54 -8.11 22.77 -109.22
N ALA A 55 -6.83 22.36 -109.12
CA ALA A 55 -5.94 22.24 -110.27
C ALA A 55 -6.43 21.18 -111.28
N LEU A 56 -6.98 20.05 -110.81
CA LEU A 56 -7.58 19.04 -111.67
C LEU A 56 -8.85 19.55 -112.36
N ARG A 57 -9.67 20.33 -111.63
CA ARG A 57 -10.89 20.95 -112.14
C ARG A 57 -10.60 21.99 -113.23
N LEU A 58 -9.55 22.80 -113.03
CA LEU A 58 -9.06 23.77 -114.01
C LEU A 58 -8.50 23.09 -115.27
N ALA A 59 -7.68 22.04 -115.12
CA ALA A 59 -7.16 21.28 -116.26
C ALA A 59 -8.28 20.57 -117.07
N GLN A 60 -9.33 20.09 -116.40
CA GLN A 60 -10.51 19.53 -117.06
C GLN A 60 -11.34 20.59 -117.80
N ALA A 61 -11.43 21.81 -117.24
CA ALA A 61 -12.11 22.94 -117.88
C ALA A 61 -11.34 23.44 -119.13
N GLU A 62 -10.01 23.51 -119.08
CA GLU A 62 -9.17 23.83 -120.25
C GLU A 62 -9.34 22.82 -121.38
N LYS A 63 -9.37 21.52 -121.04
CA LYS A 63 -9.64 20.46 -122.02
C LYS A 63 -10.98 20.64 -122.73
N ALA A 64 -12.05 20.93 -121.98
CA ALA A 64 -13.38 21.15 -122.53
C ALA A 64 -13.45 22.40 -123.43
N ALA A 65 -12.69 23.45 -123.10
CA ALA A 65 -12.61 24.67 -123.90
C ALA A 65 -11.90 24.45 -125.26
N LEU A 66 -10.83 23.65 -125.28
CA LEU A 66 -10.11 23.29 -126.50
C LEU A 66 -10.94 22.37 -127.42
N GLU A 67 -11.70 21.42 -126.84
CA GLU A 67 -12.62 20.57 -127.60
C GLU A 67 -13.74 21.41 -128.27
N ALA A 68 -14.25 22.44 -127.58
CA ALA A 68 -15.24 23.36 -128.14
C ALA A 68 -14.68 24.28 -129.26
N GLN A 69 -13.41 24.68 -129.18
CA GLN A 69 -12.74 25.43 -130.26
C GLN A 69 -12.56 24.58 -131.53
N LEU A 70 -12.26 23.29 -131.37
CA LEU A 70 -12.09 22.34 -132.47
C LEU A 70 -13.41 22.08 -133.20
N ASP A 71 -14.53 22.01 -132.47
CA ASP A 71 -15.87 21.89 -133.06
C ASP A 71 -16.32 23.19 -133.77
N ALA A 72 -15.89 24.37 -133.29
CA ALA A 72 -16.18 25.65 -133.93
C ALA A 72 -15.37 25.88 -135.24
N GLU A 73 -14.14 25.39 -135.32
CA GLU A 73 -13.32 25.39 -136.54
C GLU A 73 -13.88 24.44 -137.60
N ARG A 74 -14.37 23.25 -137.19
CA ARG A 74 -15.01 22.27 -138.09
C ARG A 74 -16.25 22.82 -138.80
N ALA A 75 -16.97 23.77 -138.20
CA ALA A 75 -18.17 24.38 -138.78
C ALA A 75 -17.89 25.43 -139.89
N LYS A 76 -16.64 25.89 -140.07
CA LYS A 76 -16.26 26.91 -141.08
C LYS A 76 -15.72 26.32 -142.39
N LEU A 77 -15.72 25.00 -142.55
CA LEU A 77 -15.07 24.32 -143.67
C LEU A 77 -16.05 23.92 -144.78
N CYS A 78 -16.17 24.80 -145.79
CA CYS A 78 -16.28 24.38 -147.19
C CYS A 78 -15.37 25.31 -148.01
N THR A 79 -14.36 24.71 -148.65
CA THR A 79 -13.39 25.22 -149.65
C THR A 79 -12.26 26.18 -149.20
N ASP A 80 -11.16 25.66 -148.61
CA ASP A 80 -9.77 26.17 -148.79
C ASP A 80 -8.68 25.15 -148.32
N PRO A 81 -7.72 24.72 -149.17
CA PRO A 81 -6.69 23.72 -148.83
C PRO A 81 -5.54 24.14 -147.88
N ASP A 82 -5.32 25.43 -147.58
CA ASP A 82 -4.19 25.86 -146.71
C ASP A 82 -4.43 25.65 -145.19
N LEU A 83 -5.69 25.41 -144.78
CA LEU A 83 -6.06 25.19 -143.38
C LEU A 83 -5.80 23.75 -142.88
N VAL A 84 -5.68 22.77 -143.79
CA VAL A 84 -5.50 21.34 -143.44
C VAL A 84 -4.15 21.06 -142.77
N LYS A 85 -3.09 21.82 -143.09
CA LYS A 85 -1.75 21.64 -142.47
C LYS A 85 -1.65 22.17 -141.05
N LYS A 86 -2.44 23.18 -140.66
CA LYS A 86 -2.41 23.74 -139.31
C LYS A 86 -3.12 22.84 -138.29
N LEU A 87 -4.16 22.13 -138.71
CA LEU A 87 -4.89 21.17 -137.88
C LEU A 87 -4.01 20.00 -137.41
N ALA A 88 -3.16 19.46 -138.28
CA ALA A 88 -2.28 18.34 -137.94
C ALA A 88 -1.23 18.68 -136.86
N LEU A 89 -0.75 19.93 -136.84
CA LEU A 89 0.25 20.40 -135.87
C LEU A 89 -0.35 20.56 -134.46
N VAL A 90 -1.59 21.05 -134.38
CA VAL A 90 -2.31 21.22 -133.11
C VAL A 90 -2.69 19.88 -132.50
N GLU A 91 -3.03 18.88 -133.32
CA GLU A 91 -3.35 17.53 -132.84
C GLU A 91 -2.14 16.82 -132.21
N GLU A 92 -0.93 17.03 -132.74
CA GLU A 92 0.29 16.45 -132.18
C GLU A 92 0.65 17.07 -130.81
N GLU A 93 0.59 18.39 -130.68
CA GLU A 93 0.84 19.11 -129.42
C GLU A 93 -0.19 18.76 -128.32
N LEU A 94 -1.45 18.56 -128.70
CA LEU A 94 -2.50 18.13 -127.77
C LEU A 94 -2.25 16.69 -127.25
N SER A 95 -1.72 15.81 -128.10
CA SER A 95 -1.43 14.43 -127.70
C SER A 95 -0.26 14.34 -126.69
N ALA A 96 0.78 15.16 -126.89
CA ALA A 96 1.95 15.22 -126.01
C ALA A 96 1.61 15.83 -124.63
N THR A 97 0.80 16.88 -124.60
CA THR A 97 0.33 17.50 -123.35
C THR A 97 -0.58 16.58 -122.53
N LYS A 98 -1.46 15.79 -123.20
CA LYS A 98 -2.27 14.75 -122.54
C LYS A 98 -1.43 13.66 -121.88
N GLN A 99 -0.39 13.16 -122.54
CA GLN A 99 0.48 12.15 -121.93
C GLN A 99 1.29 12.69 -120.74
N ASN A 100 1.83 13.91 -120.85
CA ASN A 100 2.64 14.51 -119.79
C ASN A 100 1.80 14.81 -118.53
N THR A 101 0.57 15.31 -118.69
CA THR A 101 -0.36 15.54 -117.57
C THR A 101 -0.77 14.23 -116.88
N GLN A 102 -1.02 13.16 -117.64
CA GLN A 102 -1.36 11.84 -117.10
C GLN A 102 -0.24 11.28 -116.19
N ILE A 103 1.02 11.41 -116.59
CA ILE A 103 2.17 10.92 -115.82
C ILE A 103 2.35 11.70 -114.51
N LYS A 104 2.20 13.03 -114.54
CA LYS A 104 2.29 13.87 -113.34
C LYS A 104 1.23 13.50 -112.31
N ILE A 105 0.00 13.31 -112.75
CA ILE A 105 -1.11 12.88 -111.87
C ILE A 105 -0.80 11.52 -111.23
N GLN A 106 -0.31 10.55 -112.00
CA GLN A 106 0.04 9.24 -111.46
C GLN A 106 1.17 9.29 -110.42
N ASN A 107 2.15 10.16 -110.60
CA ASN A 107 3.26 10.30 -109.64
C ASN A 107 2.79 10.97 -108.33
N ILE A 108 1.98 12.02 -108.41
CA ILE A 108 1.39 12.68 -107.23
C ILE A 108 0.54 11.69 -106.41
N PHE A 109 -0.28 10.88 -107.06
CA PHE A 109 -1.08 9.86 -106.36
C PHE A 109 -0.23 8.76 -105.72
N LYS A 110 0.91 8.40 -106.31
CA LYS A 110 1.83 7.41 -105.73
C LYS A 110 2.53 7.96 -104.48
N GLU A 111 2.99 9.21 -104.53
CA GLU A 111 3.64 9.87 -103.38
C GLU A 111 2.66 10.06 -102.23
N ALA A 112 1.48 10.63 -102.49
CA ALA A 112 0.44 10.81 -101.48
C ALA A 112 0.00 9.48 -100.83
N ARG A 113 -0.07 8.39 -101.60
CA ARG A 113 -0.39 7.06 -101.06
C ARG A 113 0.72 6.51 -100.16
N LYS A 114 1.98 6.75 -100.51
CA LYS A 114 3.13 6.30 -99.72
C LYS A 114 3.21 7.04 -98.38
N GLU A 115 2.95 8.35 -98.37
CA GLU A 115 2.90 9.16 -97.15
C GLU A 115 1.73 8.75 -96.24
N ALA A 116 0.53 8.57 -96.81
CA ALA A 116 -0.63 8.12 -96.05
C ALA A 116 -0.44 6.72 -95.44
N GLN A 117 0.27 5.81 -96.14
CA GLN A 117 0.56 4.48 -95.63
C GLN A 117 1.58 4.51 -94.47
N ALA A 118 2.64 5.33 -94.58
CA ALA A 118 3.60 5.51 -93.50
C ALA A 118 2.97 6.11 -92.23
N ALA A 119 2.11 7.12 -92.38
CA ALA A 119 1.38 7.72 -91.27
C ALA A 119 0.41 6.72 -90.59
N CYS A 120 -0.20 5.81 -91.36
CA CYS A 120 -1.08 4.77 -90.83
C CYS A 120 -0.30 3.72 -90.02
N GLU A 121 0.87 3.30 -90.50
CA GLU A 121 1.74 2.34 -89.80
C GLU A 121 2.27 2.92 -88.49
N GLU A 122 2.66 4.20 -88.47
CA GLU A 122 3.08 4.91 -87.25
C GLU A 122 1.94 5.02 -86.24
N ALA A 123 0.73 5.41 -86.70
CA ALA A 123 -0.45 5.47 -85.84
C ALA A 123 -0.84 4.10 -85.26
N GLN A 124 -0.71 3.02 -86.05
CA GLN A 124 -0.97 1.65 -85.58
C GLN A 124 0.05 1.22 -84.52
N ALA A 125 1.34 1.50 -84.72
CA ALA A 125 2.39 1.20 -83.75
C ALA A 125 2.17 1.98 -82.43
N ALA A 126 1.82 3.26 -82.51
CA ALA A 126 1.49 4.08 -81.34
C ALA A 126 0.25 3.55 -80.60
N SER A 127 -0.79 3.12 -81.32
CA SER A 127 -1.99 2.52 -80.72
C SER A 127 -1.69 1.20 -80.01
N GLN A 128 -0.85 0.34 -80.59
CA GLN A 128 -0.45 -0.92 -79.96
C GLN A 128 0.37 -0.69 -78.69
N ALA A 129 1.29 0.28 -78.72
CA ALA A 129 2.08 0.66 -77.56
C ALA A 129 1.20 1.22 -76.42
N ALA A 130 0.21 2.06 -76.76
CA ALA A 130 -0.74 2.59 -75.79
C ALA A 130 -1.62 1.47 -75.18
N GLN A 131 -2.07 0.50 -75.98
CA GLN A 131 -2.85 -0.64 -75.49
C GLN A 131 -2.02 -1.49 -74.50
N ALA A 132 -0.76 -1.79 -74.83
CA ALA A 132 0.13 -2.53 -73.93
C ALA A 132 0.34 -1.81 -72.59
N GLN A 133 0.41 -0.47 -72.57
CA GLN A 133 0.46 0.31 -71.33
C GLN A 133 -0.83 0.23 -70.52
N VAL A 134 -2.00 0.26 -71.17
CA VAL A 134 -3.29 0.10 -70.50
C VAL A 134 -3.38 -1.28 -69.84
N ASP A 135 -3.03 -2.34 -70.57
CA ASP A 135 -3.07 -3.71 -70.06
C ASP A 135 -2.12 -3.91 -68.86
N ALA A 136 -0.92 -3.32 -68.91
CA ALA A 136 0.02 -3.34 -67.78
C ALA A 136 -0.50 -2.58 -66.55
N LEU A 137 -1.16 -1.42 -66.77
CA LEU A 137 -1.80 -0.66 -65.69
C LEU A 137 -2.98 -1.42 -65.08
N GLU A 138 -3.80 -2.10 -65.90
CA GLU A 138 -4.92 -2.91 -65.41
C GLU A 138 -4.42 -4.08 -64.55
N GLN A 139 -3.38 -4.80 -64.99
CA GLN A 139 -2.77 -5.87 -64.18
C GLN A 139 -2.23 -5.33 -62.85
N THR A 140 -1.51 -4.21 -62.87
CA THR A 140 -0.96 -3.59 -61.65
C THR A 140 -2.07 -3.17 -60.69
N THR A 141 -3.15 -2.58 -61.22
CA THR A 141 -4.31 -2.14 -60.44
C THR A 141 -5.05 -3.33 -59.81
N SER A 142 -5.15 -4.45 -60.53
CA SER A 142 -5.73 -5.70 -60.02
C SER A 142 -4.93 -6.26 -58.85
N VAL A 143 -3.60 -6.34 -58.98
CA VAL A 143 -2.72 -6.84 -57.90
C VAL A 143 -2.80 -5.93 -56.67
N GLN A 144 -2.79 -4.60 -56.86
CA GLN A 144 -2.96 -3.65 -55.76
C GLN A 144 -4.34 -3.79 -55.07
N ALA A 145 -5.40 -4.03 -55.83
CA ALA A 145 -6.73 -4.26 -55.27
C ALA A 145 -6.79 -5.55 -54.40
N GLN A 146 -6.15 -6.63 -54.85
CA GLN A 146 -6.03 -7.86 -54.06
C GLN A 146 -5.25 -7.64 -52.75
N PHE A 147 -4.10 -6.95 -52.81
CA PHE A 147 -3.32 -6.64 -51.62
C PHE A 147 -4.11 -5.78 -50.61
N LEU A 148 -4.91 -4.82 -51.09
CA LEU A 148 -5.78 -4.01 -50.23
C LEU A 148 -6.86 -4.83 -49.53
N ILE A 149 -7.43 -5.85 -50.19
CA ILE A 149 -8.43 -6.74 -49.59
C ILE A 149 -7.78 -7.57 -48.47
N GLU A 150 -6.61 -8.16 -48.74
CA GLU A 150 -5.86 -8.94 -47.74
C GLU A 150 -5.46 -8.07 -46.55
N ALA A 151 -4.86 -6.90 -46.79
CA ALA A 151 -4.47 -5.97 -45.73
C ALA A 151 -5.67 -5.55 -44.87
N ARG A 152 -6.85 -5.36 -45.46
CA ARG A 152 -8.07 -5.01 -44.72
C ARG A 152 -8.58 -6.16 -43.87
N SER A 153 -8.45 -7.40 -44.34
CA SER A 153 -8.80 -8.60 -43.55
C SER A 153 -7.88 -8.77 -42.34
N VAL A 154 -6.57 -8.55 -42.52
CA VAL A 154 -5.59 -8.59 -41.42
C VAL A 154 -5.86 -7.48 -40.43
N LEU A 155 -6.14 -6.25 -40.90
CA LEU A 155 -6.47 -5.12 -40.03
C LEU A 155 -7.69 -5.44 -39.13
N ALA A 156 -8.77 -5.96 -39.72
CA ALA A 156 -9.97 -6.34 -38.97
C ALA A 156 -9.66 -7.39 -37.89
N LEU A 157 -8.90 -8.44 -38.22
CA LEU A 157 -8.48 -9.45 -37.25
C LEU A 157 -7.59 -8.87 -36.13
N THR A 158 -6.71 -7.92 -36.46
CA THR A 158 -5.88 -7.24 -35.44
C THR A 158 -6.68 -6.31 -34.54
N GLU A 159 -7.69 -5.62 -35.07
CA GLU A 159 -8.62 -4.78 -34.29
C GLU A 159 -9.44 -5.64 -33.32
N ASP A 160 -9.99 -6.77 -33.79
CA ASP A 160 -10.75 -7.70 -32.95
C ASP A 160 -9.86 -8.31 -31.84
N ARG A 161 -8.62 -8.69 -32.16
CA ARG A 161 -7.65 -9.18 -31.17
C ARG A 161 -7.26 -8.12 -30.15
N ALA A 162 -7.08 -6.86 -30.58
CA ALA A 162 -6.78 -5.76 -29.69
C ALA A 162 -7.93 -5.49 -28.72
N LEU A 163 -9.17 -5.49 -29.21
CA LEU A 163 -10.36 -5.34 -28.38
C LEU A 163 -10.50 -6.50 -27.38
N ALA A 164 -10.29 -7.74 -27.82
CA ALA A 164 -10.31 -8.91 -26.95
C ALA A 164 -9.25 -8.83 -25.83
N ALA A 165 -8.04 -8.34 -26.16
CA ALA A 165 -6.98 -8.13 -25.18
C ALA A 165 -7.33 -7.02 -24.17
N GLU A 166 -7.99 -5.93 -24.60
CA GLU A 166 -8.46 -4.86 -23.72
C GLU A 166 -9.55 -5.35 -22.76
N VAL A 167 -10.52 -6.13 -23.26
CA VAL A 167 -11.57 -6.75 -22.44
C VAL A 167 -10.96 -7.75 -21.43
N ALA A 168 -10.01 -8.57 -21.86
CA ALA A 168 -9.32 -9.49 -20.95
C ALA A 168 -8.52 -8.74 -19.86
N GLY A 169 -7.84 -7.65 -20.23
CA GLY A 169 -7.08 -6.81 -19.31
C GLY A 169 -7.98 -6.13 -18.26
N THR A 170 -9.11 -5.58 -18.68
CA THR A 170 -10.09 -4.97 -17.76
C THR A 170 -10.72 -5.99 -16.83
N ALA A 171 -11.08 -7.20 -17.33
CA ALA A 171 -11.56 -8.29 -16.50
C ALA A 171 -10.52 -8.75 -15.46
N ALA A 172 -9.24 -8.84 -15.85
CA ALA A 172 -8.16 -9.19 -14.92
C ALA A 172 -7.98 -8.15 -13.80
N ILE A 173 -8.07 -6.86 -14.13
CA ILE A 173 -8.03 -5.77 -13.13
C ILE A 173 -9.23 -5.85 -12.17
N GLN A 174 -10.43 -6.12 -12.67
CA GLN A 174 -11.63 -6.29 -11.84
C GLN A 174 -11.52 -7.49 -10.89
N LEU A 175 -11.00 -8.62 -11.38
CA LEU A 175 -10.75 -9.80 -10.55
C LEU A 175 -9.70 -9.51 -9.47
N TYR A 176 -8.61 -8.82 -9.81
CA TYR A 176 -7.58 -8.41 -8.86
C TYR A 176 -8.15 -7.53 -7.74
N HIS A 177 -8.96 -6.52 -8.08
CA HIS A 177 -9.64 -5.69 -7.08
C HIS A 177 -10.60 -6.49 -6.19
N SER A 178 -11.37 -7.40 -6.77
CA SER A 178 -12.31 -8.24 -6.02
C SER A 178 -11.60 -9.17 -5.05
N LEU A 179 -10.47 -9.74 -5.47
CA LEU A 179 -9.64 -10.61 -4.64
C LEU A 179 -9.01 -9.83 -3.48
N ASN A 180 -8.43 -8.65 -3.73
CA ASN A 180 -7.87 -7.81 -2.68
C ASN A 180 -8.92 -7.39 -1.66
N HIS A 181 -10.12 -7.01 -2.12
CA HIS A 181 -11.23 -6.70 -1.22
C HIS A 181 -11.63 -7.89 -0.34
N SER A 182 -11.65 -9.11 -0.90
CA SER A 182 -11.91 -10.32 -0.12
C SER A 182 -10.81 -10.59 0.92
N LEU A 183 -9.54 -10.43 0.54
CA LEU A 183 -8.39 -10.58 1.44
C LEU A 183 -8.42 -9.57 2.59
N ASP A 184 -8.76 -8.32 2.31
CA ASP A 184 -8.90 -7.27 3.31
C ASP A 184 -10.04 -7.58 4.29
N ALA A 185 -11.18 -8.06 3.79
CA ALA A 185 -12.31 -8.46 4.62
C ALA A 185 -11.97 -9.66 5.53
N ASP A 186 -11.31 -10.68 4.98
CA ASP A 186 -10.85 -11.83 5.76
C ASP A 186 -9.84 -11.40 6.83
N ARG A 187 -8.91 -10.50 6.48
CA ARG A 187 -7.92 -10.00 7.44
C ARG A 187 -8.55 -9.19 8.57
N ALA A 188 -9.52 -8.31 8.27
CA ALA A 188 -10.27 -7.59 9.29
C ALA A 188 -11.00 -8.54 10.23
N LYS A 189 -11.58 -9.63 9.68
CA LYS A 189 -12.23 -10.70 10.45
C LYS A 189 -11.23 -11.43 11.34
N TRP A 190 -10.07 -11.85 10.81
CA TRP A 190 -9.04 -12.54 11.58
C TRP A 190 -8.46 -11.68 12.69
N ASP A 191 -8.21 -10.39 12.45
CA ASP A 191 -7.71 -9.50 13.50
C ASP A 191 -8.78 -9.24 14.58
N SER A 192 -10.07 -9.18 14.23
CA SER A 192 -11.16 -9.16 15.21
C SER A 192 -11.19 -10.42 16.08
N VAL A 193 -11.03 -11.60 15.47
CA VAL A 193 -10.95 -12.89 16.19
C VAL A 193 -9.74 -12.93 17.10
N ARG A 194 -8.55 -12.56 16.60
CA ARG A 194 -7.31 -12.50 17.37
C ARG A 194 -7.45 -11.60 18.60
N ARG A 195 -8.01 -10.40 18.45
CA ARG A 195 -8.26 -9.48 19.58
C ARG A 195 -9.16 -10.09 20.64
N LYS A 196 -10.27 -10.70 20.23
CA LYS A 196 -11.20 -11.38 21.15
C LYS A 196 -10.52 -12.54 21.87
N MET A 197 -9.78 -13.38 21.15
CA MET A 197 -9.05 -14.50 21.74
C MET A 197 -7.97 -14.03 22.71
N HIS A 198 -7.19 -13.01 22.33
CA HIS A 198 -6.17 -12.41 23.19
C HIS A 198 -6.78 -11.87 24.48
N ASN A 199 -7.85 -11.08 24.39
CA ASN A 199 -8.54 -10.55 25.55
C ASN A 199 -9.08 -11.66 26.46
N ASN A 200 -9.70 -12.70 25.88
CA ASN A 200 -10.19 -13.85 26.64
C ASN A 200 -9.07 -14.58 27.38
N VAL A 201 -7.92 -14.80 26.74
CA VAL A 201 -6.75 -15.44 27.37
C VAL A 201 -6.25 -14.61 28.55
N VAL A 202 -6.16 -13.28 28.41
CA VAL A 202 -5.74 -12.40 29.49
C VAL A 202 -6.77 -12.40 30.63
N GLU A 203 -8.07 -12.34 30.32
CA GLU A 203 -9.16 -12.39 31.31
C GLU A 203 -9.21 -13.70 32.09
N LEU A 204 -9.01 -14.84 31.41
CA LEU A 204 -8.95 -16.16 32.04
C LEU A 204 -7.76 -16.30 32.99
N LYS A 205 -6.61 -15.70 32.65
CA LYS A 205 -5.46 -15.56 33.57
C LYS A 205 -5.71 -14.56 34.70
N GLY A 206 -6.74 -13.73 34.57
CA GLY A 206 -7.12 -12.69 35.52
C GLY A 206 -6.71 -11.29 35.07
N ASN A 207 -7.65 -10.34 35.17
CA ASN A 207 -7.39 -8.92 34.87
C ASN A 207 -6.35 -8.27 35.79
N ILE A 208 -6.12 -8.84 36.98
CA ILE A 208 -5.07 -8.40 37.91
C ILE A 208 -4.13 -9.60 38.09
N ARG A 209 -2.86 -9.45 37.68
CA ARG A 209 -1.81 -10.47 37.85
C ARG A 209 -0.68 -9.96 38.75
N THR A 210 0.02 -10.90 39.37
CA THR A 210 1.06 -10.67 40.37
C THR A 210 2.35 -11.39 40.02
N PHE A 211 3.38 -10.64 39.69
CA PHE A 211 4.72 -11.16 39.47
C PHE A 211 5.63 -10.76 40.63
N VAL A 212 6.49 -11.67 41.07
CA VAL A 212 7.56 -11.36 42.02
C VAL A 212 8.88 -11.37 41.26
N ARG A 213 9.70 -10.34 41.44
CA ARG A 213 11.05 -10.26 40.89
C ARG A 213 12.06 -10.15 42.02
N VAL A 214 12.95 -11.13 42.08
CA VAL A 214 14.13 -11.09 42.95
C VAL A 214 15.28 -10.45 42.18
N ARG A 215 15.85 -9.36 42.69
CA ARG A 215 17.03 -8.76 42.05
C ARG A 215 18.29 -9.61 42.29
N PRO A 216 19.32 -9.52 41.43
CA PRO A 216 20.66 -10.02 41.73
C PRO A 216 21.18 -9.52 43.08
N PRO A 217 21.94 -10.35 43.82
CA PRO A 217 22.68 -9.87 44.98
C PRO A 217 23.75 -8.86 44.53
N LEU A 218 23.93 -7.79 45.29
CA LEU A 218 25.04 -6.84 45.08
C LEU A 218 26.34 -7.43 45.64
N PHE A 219 27.50 -6.96 45.15
CA PHE A 219 28.82 -7.46 45.54
C PHE A 219 29.13 -7.45 47.05
N ILE A 220 28.39 -6.67 47.84
CA ILE A 220 28.57 -6.52 49.29
C ILE A 220 27.65 -7.48 50.08
N GLU A 221 26.77 -8.20 49.40
CA GLU A 221 25.67 -8.96 50.02
C GLU A 221 26.03 -10.45 50.20
N GLU A 222 25.90 -10.94 51.43
CA GLU A 222 25.99 -12.37 51.74
C GLU A 222 24.73 -13.15 51.29
N SER A 223 24.88 -14.48 51.16
CA SER A 223 23.93 -15.49 50.68
C SER A 223 22.43 -15.17 50.76
N SER A 224 21.69 -15.44 49.68
CA SER A 224 20.22 -15.28 49.61
C SER A 224 19.48 -16.17 50.61
N LEU A 225 18.48 -15.61 51.28
CA LEU A 225 17.56 -16.35 52.15
C LEU A 225 16.38 -17.03 51.41
N LEU A 226 16.23 -16.76 50.12
CA LEU A 226 15.06 -17.17 49.36
C LEU A 226 15.25 -18.57 48.76
N THR A 227 14.19 -19.37 48.85
CA THR A 227 14.11 -20.69 48.22
C THR A 227 12.92 -20.75 47.29
N TYR A 228 12.98 -21.62 46.28
CA TYR A 228 11.97 -21.73 45.22
C TYR A 228 11.45 -23.16 45.18
N PRO A 229 10.45 -23.52 46.02
CA PRO A 229 9.91 -24.87 46.06
C PRO A 229 9.35 -25.28 44.69
N PRO A 230 9.55 -26.53 44.25
CA PRO A 230 8.93 -27.02 43.02
C PRO A 230 7.41 -27.07 43.18
N SER A 231 6.69 -26.68 42.12
CA SER A 231 5.23 -26.68 42.07
C SER A 231 4.78 -26.84 40.62
N ASN A 232 3.68 -27.57 40.42
CA ASN A 232 3.21 -27.95 39.09
C ASN A 232 2.31 -26.89 38.43
N SER A 233 1.72 -25.97 39.19
CA SER A 233 0.67 -25.06 38.69
C SER A 233 0.86 -23.59 39.04
N THR A 234 1.64 -23.27 40.08
CA THR A 234 1.86 -21.90 40.55
C THR A 234 3.29 -21.73 41.01
N ASP A 235 3.92 -20.60 40.70
CA ASP A 235 5.27 -20.34 41.17
C ASP A 235 5.25 -20.08 42.68
N LEU A 236 6.13 -20.77 43.41
CA LEU A 236 6.28 -20.66 44.85
C LEU A 236 7.60 -19.98 45.20
N ILE A 237 7.55 -19.11 46.20
CA ILE A 237 8.73 -18.53 46.82
C ILE A 237 8.64 -18.69 48.33
N ALA A 238 9.72 -19.14 48.96
CA ALA A 238 9.78 -19.41 50.38
C ALA A 238 10.93 -18.67 51.06
N ILE A 239 10.67 -18.15 52.25
CA ILE A 239 11.62 -17.42 53.08
C ILE A 239 11.55 -17.94 54.53
N PRO A 240 12.68 -18.10 55.25
CA PRO A 240 12.68 -18.55 56.63
C PRO A 240 11.82 -17.66 57.54
N GLU A 241 11.10 -18.27 58.48
CA GLU A 241 10.39 -17.52 59.51
C GLU A 241 11.39 -16.77 60.43
N PRO A 242 11.06 -15.54 60.88
CA PRO A 242 11.91 -14.82 61.81
C PRO A 242 11.97 -15.55 63.16
N ILE A 243 13.18 -15.80 63.66
CA ILE A 243 13.39 -16.47 64.95
C ILE A 243 13.18 -15.46 66.07
N ALA A 244 12.29 -15.76 67.02
CA ALA A 244 12.14 -14.95 68.24
C ALA A 244 13.38 -15.15 69.14
N PRO A 245 14.04 -14.08 69.62
CA PRO A 245 15.17 -14.20 70.53
C PRO A 245 14.73 -14.91 71.82
N GLY A 246 15.40 -16.02 72.17
CA GLY A 246 15.11 -16.81 73.37
C GLY A 246 14.06 -17.92 73.21
N GLY A 247 13.55 -18.17 72.00
CA GLY A 247 12.67 -19.31 71.74
C GLY A 247 13.41 -20.67 71.75
N PRO A 248 12.73 -21.79 72.06
CA PRO A 248 13.33 -23.12 71.91
C PRO A 248 13.78 -23.34 70.46
N PRO A 249 14.81 -24.17 70.21
CA PRO A 249 15.23 -24.53 68.85
C PRO A 249 14.09 -25.26 68.14
N ARG A 250 13.24 -24.51 67.44
CA ARG A 250 12.21 -25.05 66.55
C ARG A 250 12.86 -25.36 65.22
N GLU A 251 12.36 -26.40 64.54
CA GLU A 251 12.64 -26.58 63.11
C GLU A 251 12.39 -25.26 62.37
N ARG A 252 13.36 -24.83 61.56
CA ARG A 252 13.23 -23.61 60.75
C ARG A 252 12.08 -23.83 59.76
N ARG A 253 10.92 -23.27 60.09
CA ARG A 253 9.77 -23.21 59.17
C ARG A 253 10.00 -22.09 58.18
N ASN A 254 9.49 -22.27 56.96
CA ASN A 254 9.52 -21.26 55.92
C ASN A 254 8.11 -20.73 55.69
N PHE A 255 7.97 -19.40 55.58
CA PHE A 255 6.78 -18.82 54.96
C PHE A 255 6.86 -19.08 53.46
N THR A 256 5.84 -19.73 52.91
CA THR A 256 5.72 -20.01 51.48
C THR A 256 4.60 -19.18 50.88
N PHE A 257 4.90 -18.48 49.79
CA PHE A 257 3.99 -17.57 49.08
C PHE A 257 3.76 -18.10 47.67
N ALA A 258 2.50 -18.16 47.25
CA ALA A 258 2.10 -18.51 45.89
C ALA A 258 1.71 -17.25 45.12
N VAL A 259 2.23 -17.10 43.91
CA VAL A 259 1.97 -15.97 43.00
C VAL A 259 1.89 -16.45 41.55
N ASP A 260 1.51 -15.57 40.62
CA ASP A 260 1.37 -15.95 39.21
C ASP A 260 2.73 -16.25 38.54
N ARG A 261 3.81 -15.58 38.96
CA ARG A 261 5.16 -15.80 38.44
C ARG A 261 6.23 -15.34 39.43
N VAL A 262 7.33 -16.09 39.53
CA VAL A 262 8.53 -15.69 40.28
C VAL A 262 9.74 -15.63 39.34
N PHE A 263 10.30 -14.44 39.15
CA PHE A 263 11.56 -14.22 38.46
C PHE A 263 12.72 -14.28 39.43
N LYS A 264 13.64 -15.21 39.17
CA LYS A 264 14.83 -15.46 39.97
C LYS A 264 15.93 -14.43 39.66
N PRO A 265 16.98 -14.32 40.50
CA PRO A 265 18.06 -13.35 40.32
C PRO A 265 18.77 -13.40 38.96
N ASP A 266 18.81 -14.57 38.32
CA ASP A 266 19.41 -14.83 37.02
C ASP A 266 18.51 -14.44 35.84
N THR A 267 17.25 -14.06 36.10
CA THR A 267 16.31 -13.67 35.04
C THR A 267 16.58 -12.25 34.55
N ASP A 268 16.87 -12.12 33.25
CA ASP A 268 17.16 -10.83 32.64
C ASP A 268 15.89 -10.02 32.28
N GLN A 269 16.09 -8.78 31.83
CA GLN A 269 15.00 -7.87 31.45
C GLN A 269 14.18 -8.36 30.25
N ALA A 270 14.81 -9.08 29.31
CA ALA A 270 14.14 -9.58 28.12
C ALA A 270 13.20 -10.74 28.47
N GLN A 271 13.69 -11.67 29.30
CA GLN A 271 12.91 -12.79 29.81
C GLN A 271 11.71 -12.33 30.64
N ILE A 272 11.88 -11.29 31.47
CA ILE A 272 10.76 -10.69 32.19
C ILE A 272 9.76 -10.08 31.20
N PHE A 273 10.24 -9.36 30.18
CA PHE A 273 9.38 -8.72 29.20
C PHE A 273 8.54 -9.72 28.39
N ASN A 274 9.06 -10.92 28.13
CA ASN A 274 8.30 -11.98 27.43
C ASN A 274 7.02 -12.42 28.18
N GLU A 275 6.94 -12.21 29.49
CA GLU A 275 5.71 -12.47 30.27
C GLU A 275 4.79 -11.23 30.36
N VAL A 276 5.32 -10.05 30.01
CA VAL A 276 4.66 -8.74 30.06
C VAL A 276 4.06 -8.35 28.71
N ASP A 277 4.62 -8.85 27.61
CA ASP A 277 4.27 -8.49 26.23
C ASP A 277 2.75 -8.60 25.92
N ALA A 278 2.05 -9.56 26.52
CA ALA A 278 0.61 -9.76 26.36
C ALA A 278 -0.22 -8.58 26.91
N PHE A 279 0.29 -7.89 27.93
CA PHE A 279 -0.32 -6.66 28.42
C PHE A 279 -0.09 -5.52 27.43
N ILE A 280 1.12 -5.42 26.84
CA ILE A 280 1.42 -4.40 25.83
C ILE A 280 0.55 -4.63 24.58
N GLN A 281 0.35 -5.89 24.16
CA GLN A 281 -0.59 -6.22 23.09
C GLN A 281 -2.01 -5.78 23.42
N SER A 282 -2.46 -5.93 24.67
CA SER A 282 -3.77 -5.44 25.10
C SER A 282 -3.90 -3.93 24.92
N ALA A 283 -2.85 -3.16 25.22
CA ALA A 283 -2.85 -1.72 24.97
C ALA A 283 -2.96 -1.40 23.47
N ILE A 284 -2.20 -2.10 22.61
CA ILE A 284 -2.26 -1.94 21.14
C ILE A 284 -3.65 -2.31 20.59
N ASP A 285 -4.31 -3.29 21.21
CA ASP A 285 -5.65 -3.74 20.84
C ASP A 285 -6.77 -2.77 21.26
N GLY A 286 -6.43 -1.75 22.05
CA GLY A 286 -7.35 -0.69 22.48
C GLY A 286 -7.84 -0.81 23.93
N TYR A 287 -7.18 -1.61 24.76
CA TYR A 287 -7.49 -1.72 26.19
C TYR A 287 -6.65 -0.77 27.04
N ARG A 288 -7.13 -0.49 28.26
CA ARG A 288 -6.36 0.22 29.28
C ARG A 288 -5.52 -0.78 30.07
N VAL A 289 -4.24 -0.45 30.25
CA VAL A 289 -3.25 -1.30 30.87
C VAL A 289 -2.48 -0.52 31.91
N CYS A 290 -2.32 -1.09 33.11
CA CYS A 290 -1.52 -0.52 34.18
C CYS A 290 -0.51 -1.55 34.66
N ILE A 291 0.78 -1.23 34.56
CA ILE A 291 1.86 -2.07 35.09
C ILE A 291 2.59 -1.25 36.13
N PHE A 292 2.61 -1.72 37.37
CA PHE A 292 3.31 -1.01 38.45
C PHE A 292 4.37 -1.88 39.12
N ALA A 293 5.50 -1.27 39.43
CA ALA A 293 6.57 -1.87 40.23
C ALA A 293 6.44 -1.43 41.69
N TYR A 294 6.40 -2.39 42.61
CA TYR A 294 6.23 -2.20 44.05
C TYR A 294 7.35 -2.88 44.83
N GLY A 295 7.78 -2.27 45.94
CA GLY A 295 8.75 -2.84 46.86
C GLY A 295 9.56 -1.77 47.59
N GLN A 296 10.41 -2.18 48.53
CA GLN A 296 11.26 -1.26 49.27
C GLN A 296 12.27 -0.53 48.38
N THR A 297 12.84 0.57 48.87
CA THR A 297 14.03 1.19 48.26
C THR A 297 15.16 0.17 48.10
N GLY A 298 15.83 0.21 46.95
CA GLY A 298 16.91 -0.73 46.61
C GLY A 298 16.46 -2.08 46.04
N SER A 299 15.16 -2.41 46.00
CA SER A 299 14.71 -3.72 45.49
C SER A 299 14.70 -3.87 43.96
N GLY A 300 14.99 -2.80 43.21
CA GLY A 300 15.09 -2.85 41.74
C GLY A 300 13.83 -2.42 40.97
N LYS A 301 12.91 -1.64 41.58
CA LYS A 301 11.71 -1.10 40.92
C LYS A 301 12.05 -0.27 39.66
N THR A 302 12.86 0.78 39.83
CA THR A 302 13.27 1.67 38.72
C THR A 302 14.04 0.91 37.65
N TYR A 303 14.91 -0.03 38.03
CA TYR A 303 15.58 -0.91 37.07
C TYR A 303 14.57 -1.77 36.30
N THR A 304 13.50 -2.25 36.94
CA THR A 304 12.45 -3.03 36.25
C THR A 304 11.67 -2.18 35.24
N VAL A 305 11.24 -0.98 35.62
CA VAL A 305 10.43 -0.12 34.77
C VAL A 305 11.28 0.55 33.69
N VAL A 306 12.34 1.25 34.07
CA VAL A 306 13.16 2.07 33.17
C VAL A 306 14.31 1.26 32.57
N GLY A 307 15.06 0.53 33.41
CA GLY A 307 16.23 -0.23 32.99
C GLY A 307 17.56 0.36 33.45
N GLY A 308 18.64 -0.25 32.96
CA GLY A 308 20.00 0.28 33.07
C GLY A 308 20.32 1.32 31.98
N GLN A 309 21.56 1.82 31.98
CA GLN A 309 22.03 2.79 30.97
C GLN A 309 22.27 2.14 29.60
N ASP A 310 22.59 0.83 29.57
CA ASP A 310 22.84 0.10 28.33
C ASP A 310 21.55 -0.34 27.63
N GLN A 311 21.57 -0.37 26.29
CA GLN A 311 20.42 -0.80 25.49
C GLN A 311 19.97 -2.24 25.80
N THR A 312 20.90 -3.14 26.13
CA THR A 312 20.59 -4.53 26.51
C THR A 312 19.85 -4.62 27.85
N GLN A 313 20.03 -3.59 28.70
CA GLN A 313 19.48 -3.50 30.05
C GLN A 313 18.18 -2.67 30.10
N GLN A 314 17.62 -2.29 28.95
CA GLN A 314 16.34 -1.60 28.88
C GLN A 314 15.25 -2.36 29.65
N GLY A 315 14.53 -1.62 30.48
CA GLY A 315 13.41 -2.15 31.27
C GLY A 315 12.14 -2.27 30.45
N ILE A 316 11.02 -2.46 31.15
CA ILE A 316 9.70 -2.64 30.53
C ILE A 316 9.33 -1.41 29.67
N LEU A 317 9.69 -0.19 30.07
CA LEU A 317 9.37 1.04 29.35
C LEU A 317 9.93 1.06 27.93
N GLY A 318 11.24 0.90 27.76
CA GLY A 318 11.87 0.92 26.44
C GLY A 318 11.37 -0.21 25.54
N ARG A 319 11.25 -1.42 26.11
CA ARG A 319 10.77 -2.61 25.38
C ARG A 319 9.31 -2.50 24.96
N SER A 320 8.46 -1.93 25.81
CA SER A 320 7.04 -1.68 25.50
C SER A 320 6.89 -0.69 24.35
N LEU A 321 7.69 0.38 24.35
CA LEU A 321 7.69 1.36 23.25
C LEU A 321 8.14 0.70 21.94
N ASN A 322 9.25 -0.04 21.94
CA ASN A 322 9.71 -0.75 20.74
C ASN A 322 8.61 -1.68 20.19
N MET A 323 8.07 -2.55 21.04
CA MET A 323 7.02 -3.49 20.65
C MET A 323 5.76 -2.78 20.11
N ALA A 324 5.32 -1.69 20.75
CA ALA A 324 4.14 -0.96 20.32
C ALA A 324 4.32 -0.35 18.92
N PHE A 325 5.44 0.34 18.69
CA PHE A 325 5.76 0.92 17.39
C PHE A 325 5.98 -0.15 16.31
N ASP A 326 6.68 -1.24 16.63
CA ASP A 326 6.93 -2.32 15.66
C ASP A 326 5.63 -2.97 15.18
N LYS A 327 4.74 -3.32 16.11
CA LYS A 327 3.43 -3.92 15.77
C LYS A 327 2.51 -2.96 15.03
N ILE A 328 2.56 -1.67 15.35
CA ILE A 328 1.73 -0.69 14.65
C ILE A 328 2.28 -0.40 13.25
N ASN A 329 3.59 -0.37 13.07
CA ASN A 329 4.21 -0.30 11.75
C ASN A 329 3.87 -1.53 10.89
N GLU A 330 3.80 -2.72 11.49
CA GLU A 330 3.30 -3.92 10.83
C GLU A 330 1.83 -3.76 10.40
N LEU A 331 0.96 -3.26 11.28
CA LEU A 331 -0.44 -2.99 10.95
C LEU A 331 -0.58 -1.98 9.80
N LEU A 332 0.21 -0.90 9.80
CA LEU A 332 0.21 0.12 8.76
C LEU A 332 0.72 -0.39 7.41
N ARG A 333 1.75 -1.24 7.40
CA ARG A 333 2.25 -1.88 6.16
C ARG A 333 1.22 -2.79 5.54
N LEU A 334 0.48 -3.49 6.38
CA LEU A 334 -0.48 -4.46 5.94
C LEU A 334 -1.81 -3.76 5.54
N ASP A 335 -2.27 -2.73 6.26
CA ASP A 335 -3.46 -1.93 5.88
C ASP A 335 -3.18 -0.43 6.06
N SER A 336 -2.99 0.26 4.93
CA SER A 336 -2.64 1.67 4.88
C SER A 336 -3.79 2.62 5.21
N ARG A 337 -5.00 2.11 5.45
CA ARG A 337 -6.16 2.91 5.87
C ARG A 337 -6.15 3.21 7.36
N TRP A 338 -5.28 2.55 8.13
CA TRP A 338 -5.06 2.91 9.53
C TRP A 338 -4.36 4.27 9.64
N ASN A 339 -4.84 5.08 10.57
CA ASN A 339 -4.16 6.28 11.02
C ASN A 339 -3.89 6.17 12.52
N PHE A 340 -2.62 6.16 12.94
CA PHE A 340 -2.24 6.04 14.34
C PHE A 340 -1.57 7.31 14.85
N GLU A 341 -2.01 7.76 16.02
CA GLU A 341 -1.45 8.88 16.76
C GLU A 341 -0.96 8.40 18.13
N PHE A 342 0.28 8.75 18.48
CA PHE A 342 0.88 8.37 19.75
C PHE A 342 1.18 9.59 20.60
N LYS A 343 0.78 9.53 21.88
CA LYS A 343 1.12 10.57 22.85
C LYS A 343 1.80 9.96 24.06
N VAL A 344 2.82 10.65 24.55
CA VAL A 344 3.48 10.29 25.80
C VAL A 344 3.28 11.37 26.85
N GLU A 345 3.02 10.93 28.07
CA GLU A 345 2.93 11.77 29.25
C GLU A 345 3.85 11.21 30.32
N ALA A 346 4.44 12.08 31.15
CA ALA A 346 5.18 11.65 32.32
C ALA A 346 4.93 12.62 33.47
N TYR A 347 4.50 12.09 34.60
CA TYR A 347 4.24 12.88 35.79
C TYR A 347 4.66 12.12 37.04
N GLU A 348 4.93 12.86 38.10
CA GLU A 348 5.15 12.30 39.42
C GLU A 348 4.07 12.74 40.40
N ILE A 349 3.82 11.88 41.40
CA ILE A 349 2.95 12.14 42.53
C ILE A 349 3.85 12.24 43.76
N TYR A 350 3.94 13.44 44.31
CA TYR A 350 4.76 13.73 45.48
C TYR A 350 3.94 14.54 46.48
N LEU A 351 3.89 14.07 47.74
CA LEU A 351 3.05 14.66 48.80
C LEU A 351 1.58 14.85 48.36
N ASP A 352 1.02 13.85 47.68
CA ASP A 352 -0.36 13.87 47.14
C ASP A 352 -0.64 15.02 46.16
N LYS A 353 0.41 15.58 45.54
CA LYS A 353 0.35 16.56 44.45
C LYS A 353 0.97 16.00 43.19
N VAL A 354 0.44 16.41 42.04
CA VAL A 354 0.89 15.96 40.72
C VAL A 354 1.85 16.98 40.13
N TYR A 355 3.00 16.54 39.61
CA TYR A 355 3.96 17.40 38.92
C TYR A 355 4.29 16.82 37.55
N ASP A 356 4.30 17.67 36.53
CA ASP A 356 4.69 17.32 35.17
C ASP A 356 6.22 17.18 35.07
N LEU A 357 6.68 16.05 34.52
CA LEU A 357 8.11 15.75 34.33
C LEU A 357 8.62 16.18 32.93
N LEU A 358 7.74 16.56 32.01
CA LEU A 358 8.09 16.98 30.65
C LEU A 358 8.43 18.47 30.56
N VAL A 359 7.88 19.31 31.44
CA VAL A 359 8.16 20.75 31.52
C VAL A 359 9.55 21.08 32.10
N SER A 360 10.03 22.31 31.90
CA SER A 360 11.26 22.77 32.52
C SER A 360 11.08 22.96 34.03
N ASP A 361 12.17 22.87 34.80
CA ASP A 361 12.12 23.03 36.26
C ASP A 361 11.54 24.40 36.68
N ALA A 362 11.74 25.45 35.86
CA ALA A 362 11.18 26.78 36.09
C ALA A 362 9.65 26.84 35.99
N GLN A 363 9.03 25.90 35.27
CA GLN A 363 7.58 25.83 35.07
C GLN A 363 6.91 24.80 36.00
N ARG A 364 7.67 24.13 36.86
CA ARG A 364 7.18 23.06 37.71
C ARG A 364 6.29 23.62 38.82
N LYS A 365 5.01 23.29 38.74
CA LYS A 365 3.98 23.62 39.73
C LYS A 365 3.05 22.43 39.92
N PRO A 366 2.40 22.31 41.09
CA PRO A 366 1.41 21.27 41.28
C PRO A 366 0.24 21.47 40.30
N LEU A 367 -0.20 20.38 39.69
CA LEU A 367 -1.31 20.36 38.74
C LEU A 367 -2.60 19.88 39.40
N ASP A 368 -3.71 20.44 38.93
CA ASP A 368 -5.05 20.06 39.39
C ASP A 368 -5.57 18.85 38.62
N THR A 369 -6.29 17.98 39.33
CA THR A 369 -6.94 16.80 38.76
C THR A 369 -8.44 17.05 38.62
N ALA A 370 -9.03 16.74 37.48
CA ALA A 370 -10.47 16.81 37.24
C ALA A 370 -11.03 15.44 36.88
N SER A 371 -12.32 15.23 37.16
CA SER A 371 -13.09 14.07 36.70
C SER A 371 -14.18 14.55 35.77
N CYS A 372 -14.25 13.96 34.56
CA CYS A 372 -15.26 14.26 33.56
C CYS A 372 -15.70 12.94 32.91
N ASP A 373 -17.00 12.62 32.92
CA ASP A 373 -17.60 11.47 32.22
C ASP A 373 -16.82 10.16 32.33
N LYS A 374 -16.49 9.75 33.57
CA LYS A 374 -15.71 8.53 33.89
C LYS A 374 -14.24 8.53 33.41
N SER A 375 -13.77 9.63 32.82
CA SER A 375 -12.37 9.90 32.55
C SER A 375 -11.77 10.81 33.63
N ILE A 376 -10.49 10.60 33.93
CA ILE A 376 -9.74 11.42 34.87
C ILE A 376 -8.68 12.15 34.06
N THR A 377 -8.64 13.47 34.20
CA THR A 377 -7.74 14.34 33.45
C THR A 377 -6.91 15.18 34.40
N ILE A 378 -5.65 15.39 34.06
CA ILE A 378 -4.74 16.27 34.80
C ILE A 378 -4.65 17.57 34.02
N ARG A 379 -5.18 18.66 34.58
CA ARG A 379 -5.25 19.96 33.91
C ARG A 379 -3.85 20.54 33.77
N GLY A 380 -3.47 20.87 32.54
CA GLY A 380 -2.16 21.44 32.22
C GLY A 380 -1.02 20.42 32.20
N LEU A 381 -1.31 19.11 32.21
CA LEU A 381 -0.30 18.09 31.95
C LEU A 381 0.12 18.15 30.48
N THR A 382 1.43 18.17 30.24
CA THR A 382 2.00 18.12 28.90
C THR A 382 1.83 16.74 28.31
N SER A 383 1.20 16.67 27.14
CA SER A 383 1.08 15.47 26.32
C SER A 383 1.87 15.66 25.04
N ALA A 384 2.99 14.97 24.90
CA ALA A 384 3.88 15.11 23.75
C ALA A 384 3.51 14.12 22.64
N LEU A 385 3.28 14.62 21.42
CA LEU A 385 3.11 13.79 20.23
C LEU A 385 4.45 13.15 19.86
N VAL A 386 4.44 11.86 19.54
CA VAL A 386 5.65 11.11 19.17
C VAL A 386 5.43 10.32 17.89
N GLU A 387 6.45 10.28 17.04
CA GLU A 387 6.41 9.64 15.71
C GLU A 387 7.23 8.35 15.64
N SER A 388 8.09 8.11 16.63
CA SER A 388 8.95 6.93 16.68
C SER A 388 9.23 6.47 18.10
N SER A 389 9.58 5.19 18.25
CA SER A 389 10.01 4.61 19.52
C SER A 389 11.20 5.34 20.12
N ALA A 390 12.18 5.72 19.27
CA ALA A 390 13.37 6.47 19.69
C ALA A 390 13.02 7.88 20.23
N HIS A 391 12.09 8.59 19.57
CA HIS A 391 11.62 9.89 20.04
C HIS A 391 10.90 9.77 21.40
N ALA A 392 9.99 8.79 21.53
CA ALA A 392 9.30 8.52 22.78
C ALA A 392 10.26 8.14 23.92
N GLN A 393 11.23 7.26 23.65
CA GLN A 393 12.25 6.88 24.62
C GLN A 393 13.10 8.07 25.06
N SER A 394 13.50 8.95 24.15
CA SER A 394 14.28 10.16 24.48
C SER A 394 13.52 11.07 25.45
N ILE A 395 12.22 11.33 25.18
CA ILE A 395 11.38 12.16 26.05
C ILE A 395 11.24 11.53 27.44
N LEU A 396 10.90 10.24 27.50
CA LEU A 396 10.64 9.56 28.78
C LEU A 396 11.91 9.25 29.57
N ALA A 397 13.05 9.03 28.90
CA ALA A 397 14.36 8.94 29.54
C ALA A 397 14.74 10.27 30.20
N ARG A 398 14.48 11.41 29.53
CA ARG A 398 14.67 12.74 30.13
C ARG A 398 13.75 12.96 31.34
N ALA A 399 12.51 12.50 31.28
CA ALA A 399 11.59 12.55 32.42
C ALA A 399 12.10 11.69 33.60
N ALA A 400 12.58 10.48 33.33
CA ALA A 400 13.19 9.61 34.33
C ALA A 400 14.45 10.23 34.96
N ALA A 401 15.32 10.83 34.14
CA ALA A 401 16.52 11.53 34.61
C ALA A 401 16.18 12.74 35.50
N LYS A 402 15.15 13.53 35.13
CA LYS A 402 14.67 14.64 35.96
C LYS A 402 14.16 14.19 37.32
N ARG A 403 13.46 13.05 37.39
CA ARG A 403 13.09 12.47 38.69
C ARG A 403 14.32 12.14 39.54
N MET A 404 15.37 11.62 38.93
CA MET A 404 16.62 11.28 39.62
C MET A 404 17.43 12.51 40.06
N THR A 405 17.52 13.56 39.25
CA THR A 405 18.30 14.77 39.60
C THR A 405 17.62 15.62 40.68
N ASN A 406 16.30 15.58 40.78
CA ASN A 406 15.59 16.19 41.90
C ASN A 406 15.88 15.47 43.23
N ALA A 407 16.21 14.18 43.17
CA ALA A 407 16.61 13.41 44.34
C ALA A 407 17.98 13.79 44.92
N THR A 408 18.90 14.32 44.11
CA THR A 408 20.23 14.74 44.58
C THR A 408 20.22 16.17 45.14
N LYS A 409 19.27 17.02 44.72
CA LYS A 409 19.15 18.41 45.19
C LYS A 409 18.37 18.57 46.50
N SER A 410 17.62 17.56 46.97
CA SER A 410 16.67 17.71 48.10
C SER A 410 16.61 16.54 49.10
N ASN A 411 17.67 15.75 49.28
CA ASN A 411 17.67 14.39 49.86
C ASN A 411 17.00 13.38 48.92
N ALA A 412 17.40 12.10 49.01
CA ALA A 412 17.01 11.00 48.12
C ALA A 412 15.48 10.92 47.82
N THR A 413 14.99 11.74 46.89
CA THR A 413 13.57 11.96 46.58
C THR A 413 13.05 10.94 45.56
N SER A 414 13.92 10.30 44.77
CA SER A 414 13.49 9.37 43.71
C SER A 414 12.79 8.13 44.26
N SER A 415 13.14 7.68 45.46
CA SER A 415 12.44 6.63 46.18
C SER A 415 11.17 7.09 46.90
N ARG A 416 10.86 8.39 46.85
CA ARG A 416 9.84 9.04 47.68
C ARG A 416 8.70 9.72 46.91
N SER A 417 8.79 9.74 45.58
CA SER A 417 7.68 10.06 44.69
C SER A 417 7.29 8.84 43.85
N HIS A 418 6.00 8.74 43.50
CA HIS A 418 5.53 7.78 42.50
C HIS A 418 5.69 8.39 41.11
N CYS A 419 6.18 7.64 40.14
CA CYS A 419 6.32 8.12 38.77
C CYS A 419 5.42 7.33 37.84
N VAL A 420 4.70 8.02 36.96
CA VAL A 420 3.84 7.41 35.94
C VAL A 420 4.34 7.84 34.57
N PHE A 421 4.60 6.85 33.72
CA PHE A 421 4.84 7.03 32.30
C PHE A 421 3.63 6.50 31.55
N SER A 422 2.99 7.34 30.75
CA SER A 422 1.80 6.97 29.99
C SER A 422 2.12 6.98 28.49
N LEU A 423 1.68 5.95 27.79
CA LEU A 423 1.63 5.88 26.33
C LEU A 423 0.16 5.76 25.90
N HIS A 424 -0.34 6.78 25.21
CA HIS A 424 -1.64 6.76 24.56
C HIS A 424 -1.46 6.31 23.11
N ILE A 425 -2.27 5.33 22.70
CA ILE A 425 -2.26 4.75 21.36
C ILE A 425 -3.64 4.98 20.74
N CYS A 426 -3.75 5.91 19.80
CA CYS A 426 -5.02 6.26 19.16
C CYS A 426 -5.00 5.85 17.70
N GLY A 427 -5.65 4.74 17.36
CA GLY A 427 -5.80 4.25 15.99
C GLY A 427 -7.19 4.52 15.43
N GLN A 428 -7.28 5.12 14.26
CA GLN A 428 -8.51 5.29 13.51
C GLN A 428 -8.47 4.43 12.23
N HIS A 429 -9.61 3.86 11.88
CA HIS A 429 -9.78 3.07 10.68
C HIS A 429 -11.20 3.23 10.13
N PRO A 430 -11.41 3.39 8.81
CA PRO A 430 -12.73 3.64 8.24
C PRO A 430 -13.78 2.58 8.62
N ASP A 431 -13.37 1.31 8.63
CA ASP A 431 -14.27 0.19 8.97
C ASP A 431 -14.46 -0.01 10.48
N LEU A 432 -13.78 0.79 11.31
CA LEU A 432 -13.86 0.73 12.78
C LEU A 432 -14.15 2.13 13.35
N PRO A 433 -15.43 2.57 13.36
CA PRO A 433 -15.80 3.95 13.74
C PRO A 433 -15.36 4.36 15.15
N GLN A 434 -15.28 3.41 16.09
CA GLN A 434 -14.84 3.67 17.46
C GLN A 434 -13.32 3.79 17.61
N GLY A 435 -12.56 3.40 16.58
CA GLY A 435 -11.10 3.34 16.62
C GLY A 435 -10.55 2.31 17.63
N ARG A 436 -9.25 2.38 17.87
CA ARG A 436 -8.51 1.67 18.91
C ARG A 436 -7.84 2.71 19.80
N ASN A 437 -8.35 2.86 21.01
CA ASN A 437 -7.82 3.84 21.96
C ASN A 437 -7.23 3.10 23.15
N GLY A 438 -5.95 2.75 23.02
CA GLY A 438 -5.17 2.10 24.05
C GLY A 438 -4.52 3.10 25.00
N LEU A 439 -4.38 2.69 26.26
CA LEU A 439 -3.60 3.43 27.25
C LEU A 439 -2.70 2.46 28.01
N LEU A 440 -1.39 2.67 27.97
CA LEU A 440 -0.42 1.93 28.75
C LEU A 440 0.19 2.85 29.81
N ASN A 441 -0.08 2.57 31.08
CA ASN A 441 0.55 3.22 32.21
C ASN A 441 1.62 2.31 32.81
N LEU A 442 2.86 2.79 32.84
CA LEU A 442 3.98 2.15 33.53
C LEU A 442 4.34 2.98 34.74
N VAL A 443 4.18 2.39 35.93
CA VAL A 443 4.27 3.09 37.20
C VAL A 443 5.45 2.57 38.01
N ASP A 444 6.35 3.46 38.41
CA ASP A 444 7.42 3.18 39.36
C ASP A 444 7.08 3.81 40.70
N LEU A 445 6.57 2.98 41.63
CA LEU A 445 6.09 3.44 42.93
C LEU A 445 7.25 3.84 43.85
N ALA A 446 6.95 4.67 44.83
CA ALA A 446 7.85 4.96 45.94
C ALA A 446 8.16 3.70 46.77
N GLY A 447 9.24 3.77 47.56
CA GLY A 447 9.63 2.72 48.49
C GLY A 447 8.56 2.40 49.52
N SER A 448 8.33 1.11 49.78
CA SER A 448 7.34 0.62 50.74
C SER A 448 7.87 0.46 52.17
N GLU A 449 9.13 0.84 52.43
CA GLU A 449 9.75 0.67 53.74
C GLU A 449 9.08 1.50 54.85
N ARG A 450 9.13 0.98 56.09
CA ARG A 450 8.48 1.62 57.24
C ARG A 450 9.32 2.75 57.84
N LEU A 451 8.61 3.80 58.28
CA LEU A 451 9.10 5.02 58.96
C LEU A 451 10.14 4.80 60.08
N LYS A 452 10.10 3.66 60.78
CA LYS A 452 11.00 3.38 61.92
C LYS A 452 12.43 3.06 61.49
N ILE A 453 12.66 2.75 60.21
CA ILE A 453 13.96 2.33 59.67
C ILE A 453 14.66 3.50 58.94
N SER A 454 13.92 4.53 58.52
CA SER A 454 14.38 5.56 57.60
C SER A 454 15.04 6.78 58.25
N GLY A 455 15.34 6.75 59.56
CA GLY A 455 15.91 7.90 60.30
C GLY A 455 15.06 9.18 60.24
N SER A 456 13.79 9.06 59.86
CA SER A 456 12.89 10.20 59.56
C SER A 456 12.18 10.76 60.78
N SER A 457 12.38 10.15 61.97
CA SER A 457 11.80 10.57 63.24
C SER A 457 12.29 11.94 63.72
N ASP A 458 13.48 12.35 63.29
CA ASP A 458 14.13 13.55 63.82
C ASP A 458 13.83 14.81 62.99
N ASN A 459 13.25 14.65 61.78
CA ASN A 459 12.86 15.75 60.91
C ASN A 459 11.36 15.70 60.55
N PRO A 460 10.55 16.67 60.98
CA PRO A 460 9.10 16.66 60.76
C PRO A 460 8.70 16.71 59.27
N ALA A 461 9.54 17.28 58.39
CA ALA A 461 9.27 17.28 56.95
C ALA A 461 9.45 15.89 56.33
N LEU A 462 10.53 15.17 56.68
CA LEU A 462 10.79 13.80 56.23
C LEU A 462 9.75 12.82 56.79
N LEU A 463 9.30 13.06 58.03
CA LEU A 463 8.23 12.28 58.65
C LEU A 463 6.91 12.42 57.87
N ARG A 464 6.49 13.65 57.55
CA ARG A 464 5.28 13.93 56.77
C ARG A 464 5.36 13.30 55.38
N GLU A 465 6.52 13.37 54.74
CA GLU A 465 6.76 12.75 53.44
C GLU A 465 6.57 11.24 53.48
N ALA A 466 7.25 10.57 54.41
CA ALA A 466 7.14 9.13 54.52
C ALA A 466 5.78 8.65 55.06
N GLN A 467 5.04 9.48 55.81
CA GLN A 467 3.63 9.25 56.11
C GLN A 467 2.77 9.28 54.83
N ASN A 468 2.93 10.30 53.98
CA ASN A 468 2.16 10.41 52.72
C ASN A 468 2.44 9.26 51.75
N ILE A 469 3.70 8.83 51.62
CA ILE A 469 4.06 7.66 50.81
C ILE A 469 3.31 6.43 51.31
N ASN A 470 3.37 6.15 52.62
CA ASN A 470 2.70 4.99 53.20
C ASN A 470 1.16 5.08 53.08
N THR A 471 0.57 6.27 53.20
CA THR A 471 -0.87 6.48 52.97
C THR A 471 -1.26 6.12 51.54
N SER A 472 -0.54 6.65 50.54
CA SER A 472 -0.84 6.37 49.13
C SER A 472 -0.65 4.89 48.75
N LEU A 473 0.40 4.22 49.25
CA LEU A 473 0.62 2.79 49.04
C LEU A 473 -0.43 1.92 49.76
N SER A 474 -0.87 2.32 50.96
CA SER A 474 -1.93 1.62 51.69
C SER A 474 -3.28 1.76 51.00
N ALA A 475 -3.60 2.95 50.49
CA ALA A 475 -4.79 3.19 49.67
C ALA A 475 -4.78 2.32 48.40
N LEU A 476 -3.63 2.21 47.72
CA LEU A 476 -3.47 1.33 46.57
C LEU A 476 -3.71 -0.13 46.93
N ALA A 477 -3.10 -0.61 48.02
CA ALA A 477 -3.30 -1.98 48.49
C ALA A 477 -4.77 -2.29 48.83
N SER A 478 -5.45 -1.37 49.52
CA SER A 478 -6.88 -1.50 49.82
C SER A 478 -7.75 -1.48 48.55
N THR A 479 -7.43 -0.61 47.59
CA THR A 479 -8.14 -0.50 46.31
C THR A 479 -8.02 -1.79 45.49
N ILE A 480 -6.80 -2.32 45.34
CA ILE A 480 -6.56 -3.56 44.60
C ILE A 480 -7.26 -4.74 45.30
N ARG A 481 -7.17 -4.82 46.63
CA ARG A 481 -7.84 -5.86 47.41
C ARG A 481 -9.36 -5.84 47.18
N ALA A 482 -9.97 -4.66 47.25
CA ALA A 482 -11.40 -4.49 46.97
C ALA A 482 -11.77 -4.92 45.55
N LEU A 483 -10.91 -4.64 44.55
CA LEU A 483 -11.11 -5.09 43.17
C LEU A 483 -10.98 -6.61 43.02
N VAL A 484 -10.00 -7.22 43.68
CA VAL A 484 -9.78 -8.68 43.64
C VAL A 484 -10.94 -9.43 44.29
N HIS A 485 -11.45 -8.95 45.43
CA HIS A 485 -12.61 -9.52 46.12
C HIS A 485 -13.96 -9.13 45.50
N LYS A 486 -13.96 -8.22 44.51
CA LYS A 486 -15.16 -7.67 43.87
C LYS A 486 -16.10 -7.01 44.89
N ASP A 487 -15.52 -6.25 45.81
CA ASP A 487 -16.27 -5.51 46.82
C ASP A 487 -17.20 -4.47 46.16
N PRO A 488 -18.38 -4.18 46.73
CA PRO A 488 -19.34 -3.23 46.16
C PRO A 488 -18.78 -1.81 46.05
N HIS A 489 -17.93 -1.43 47.01
CA HIS A 489 -17.30 -0.12 47.08
C HIS A 489 -15.78 -0.27 46.96
N VAL A 490 -15.19 0.44 46.00
CA VAL A 490 -13.75 0.50 45.79
C VAL A 490 -13.23 1.90 46.13
N PRO A 491 -12.29 2.06 47.08
CA PRO A 491 -11.87 3.36 47.62
C PRO A 491 -10.87 4.10 46.71
N PHE A 492 -11.23 4.35 45.46
CA PHE A 492 -10.34 5.04 44.50
C PHE A 492 -9.95 6.45 44.94
N ARG A 493 -10.74 7.11 45.81
CA ARG A 493 -10.53 8.49 46.22
C ARG A 493 -9.60 8.68 47.43
N ASP A 494 -9.16 7.60 48.06
CA ASP A 494 -8.33 7.64 49.28
C ASP A 494 -6.92 8.21 49.04
N SER A 495 -6.46 8.28 47.79
CA SER A 495 -5.21 8.94 47.41
C SER A 495 -5.28 9.47 45.98
N LYS A 496 -4.44 10.45 45.61
CA LYS A 496 -4.31 10.86 44.21
C LYS A 496 -3.81 9.74 43.30
N LEU A 497 -2.96 8.84 43.81
CA LEU A 497 -2.45 7.71 43.06
C LEU A 497 -3.60 6.77 42.61
N THR A 498 -4.42 6.31 43.56
CA THR A 498 -5.57 5.44 43.26
C THR A 498 -6.63 6.15 42.45
N PHE A 499 -6.77 7.47 42.64
CA PHE A 499 -7.71 8.27 41.87
C PHE A 499 -7.26 8.31 40.41
N LEU A 500 -6.04 8.75 40.13
CA LEU A 500 -5.51 8.86 38.76
C LEU A 500 -5.45 7.52 38.03
N LEU A 501 -5.15 6.43 38.73
CA LEU A 501 -5.08 5.09 38.16
C LEU A 501 -6.43 4.38 38.08
N SER A 502 -7.51 4.92 38.65
CA SER A 502 -8.83 4.26 38.68
C SER A 502 -9.32 3.78 37.30
N PRO A 503 -9.11 4.54 36.19
CA PRO A 503 -9.56 4.10 34.87
C PRO A 503 -8.80 2.87 34.35
N CYS A 504 -7.62 2.55 34.90
CA CYS A 504 -6.76 1.46 34.47
C CYS A 504 -6.67 0.31 35.49
N LEU A 505 -7.34 0.43 36.64
CA LEU A 505 -7.42 -0.60 37.69
C LEU A 505 -8.77 -1.33 37.67
N GLY A 506 -9.84 -0.69 37.20
CA GLY A 506 -11.19 -1.26 37.16
C GLY A 506 -11.69 -1.61 35.75
N GLY A 507 -12.85 -2.26 35.70
CA GLY A 507 -13.55 -2.58 34.45
C GLY A 507 -12.87 -3.67 33.62
N ASP A 508 -12.73 -3.40 32.32
CA ASP A 508 -12.06 -4.24 31.33
C ASP A 508 -10.55 -4.00 31.25
N SER A 509 -10.02 -3.14 32.12
CA SER A 509 -8.59 -2.84 32.20
C SER A 509 -7.76 -4.04 32.64
N LYS A 510 -6.51 -4.06 32.21
CA LYS A 510 -5.53 -5.11 32.55
C LYS A 510 -4.46 -4.52 33.45
N THR A 511 -4.29 -5.09 34.63
CA THR A 511 -3.36 -4.63 35.65
C THR A 511 -2.31 -5.70 35.95
N LEU A 512 -1.04 -5.32 35.95
CA LEU A 512 0.07 -6.16 36.36
C LEU A 512 0.82 -5.49 37.52
N ALA A 513 0.87 -6.20 38.65
CA ALA A 513 1.65 -5.83 39.82
C ALA A 513 2.98 -6.59 39.81
N ILE A 514 4.11 -5.88 39.72
CA ILE A 514 5.44 -6.46 39.81
C ILE A 514 6.05 -6.12 41.18
N PHE A 515 6.19 -7.13 42.02
CA PHE A 515 6.72 -7.05 43.37
C PHE A 515 8.22 -7.31 43.38
N ASN A 516 8.99 -6.24 43.50
CA ASN A 516 10.44 -6.25 43.56
C ASN A 516 10.94 -6.49 44.98
N ILE A 517 11.74 -7.53 45.18
CA ILE A 517 12.35 -7.87 46.47
C ILE A 517 13.87 -8.03 46.38
N ALA A 518 14.54 -7.79 47.51
CA ALA A 518 15.96 -8.01 47.67
C ALA A 518 16.21 -9.37 48.35
N PRO A 519 17.25 -10.12 47.96
CA PRO A 519 17.52 -11.46 48.49
C PRO A 519 18.13 -11.48 49.92
N GLU A 520 18.53 -10.31 50.44
CA GLU A 520 19.35 -10.16 51.65
C GLU A 520 18.61 -10.39 52.98
N VAL A 521 19.40 -10.76 54.00
CA VAL A 521 18.96 -10.88 55.40
C VAL A 521 18.47 -9.56 55.98
N HIS A 522 19.18 -8.45 55.71
CA HIS A 522 18.82 -7.13 56.24
C HIS A 522 17.43 -6.66 55.78
N HIS A 523 16.99 -7.15 54.63
CA HIS A 523 15.71 -6.82 54.01
C HIS A 523 14.62 -7.87 54.28
N HIS A 524 14.89 -8.84 55.15
CA HIS A 524 13.99 -9.97 55.45
C HIS A 524 12.57 -9.52 55.81
N ARG A 525 12.43 -8.55 56.72
CA ARG A 525 11.12 -8.08 57.19
C ARG A 525 10.31 -7.43 56.07
N GLU A 526 10.94 -6.58 55.27
CA GLU A 526 10.28 -5.85 54.18
C GLU A 526 9.97 -6.77 53.00
N THR A 527 10.82 -7.77 52.76
CA THR A 527 10.58 -8.85 51.79
C THR A 527 9.34 -9.66 52.18
N ILE A 528 9.19 -10.04 53.45
CA ILE A 528 7.95 -10.71 53.94
C ILE A 528 6.73 -9.81 53.76
N CYS A 529 6.82 -8.51 54.07
CA CYS A 529 5.69 -7.59 53.88
C CYS A 529 5.28 -7.50 52.41
N THR A 530 6.26 -7.39 51.51
CA THR A 530 6.05 -7.33 50.07
C THR A 530 5.43 -8.63 49.53
N LEU A 531 5.93 -9.79 49.95
CA LEU A 531 5.41 -11.10 49.56
C LEU A 531 4.00 -11.36 50.08
N ARG A 532 3.68 -10.91 51.31
CA ARG A 532 2.31 -10.98 51.85
C ARG A 532 1.34 -10.14 51.01
N PHE A 533 1.77 -8.96 50.60
CA PHE A 533 0.94 -8.13 49.73
C PHE A 533 0.77 -8.77 48.34
N ALA A 534 1.85 -9.31 47.77
CA ALA A 534 1.80 -10.04 46.50
C ALA A 534 0.80 -11.20 46.54
N GLN A 535 0.87 -12.05 47.58
CA GLN A 535 -0.05 -13.17 47.75
C GLN A 535 -1.50 -12.72 47.97
N GLN A 536 -1.72 -11.59 48.65
CA GLN A 536 -3.07 -11.05 48.88
C GLN A 536 -3.71 -10.52 47.58
N VAL A 537 -2.92 -9.98 46.67
CA VAL A 537 -3.39 -9.56 45.35
C VAL A 537 -3.56 -10.75 44.41
N SER A 538 -2.74 -11.79 44.59
CA SER A 538 -2.79 -13.01 43.79
C SER A 538 -4.07 -13.80 44.04
N LYS A 539 -4.56 -14.47 42.99
CA LYS A 539 -5.63 -15.48 43.11
C LYS A 539 -5.08 -16.88 43.36
N CYS A 540 -3.75 -17.05 43.41
CA CYS A 540 -3.11 -18.33 43.62
C CYS A 540 -3.22 -18.78 45.08
N ILE A 541 -3.70 -20.00 45.30
CA ILE A 541 -3.75 -20.63 46.62
C ILE A 541 -2.50 -21.52 46.76
N PRO A 542 -1.69 -21.37 47.83
CA PRO A 542 -0.60 -22.31 48.07
C PRO A 542 -1.18 -23.71 48.29
N ALA A 543 -0.73 -24.68 47.48
CA ALA A 543 -1.11 -26.08 47.69
C ALA A 543 -0.70 -26.51 49.10
N SER A 544 -1.60 -27.19 49.82
CA SER A 544 -1.26 -27.79 51.11
C SER A 544 -0.05 -28.72 50.94
N PRO A 545 0.96 -28.69 51.83
CA PRO A 545 2.08 -29.60 51.74
C PRO A 545 1.53 -31.03 51.76
N GLN A 546 1.81 -31.81 50.71
CA GLN A 546 1.50 -33.23 50.75
C GLN A 546 2.30 -33.85 51.91
N PRO A 547 1.70 -34.71 52.74
CA PRO A 547 2.45 -35.43 53.76
C PRO A 547 3.58 -36.21 53.07
N PRO A 548 4.78 -36.29 53.67
CA PRO A 548 5.89 -37.01 53.08
C PRO A 548 5.42 -38.43 52.78
N THR A 549 5.56 -38.84 51.52
CA THR A 549 5.30 -40.21 51.08
C THR A 549 6.05 -41.15 52.02
N ALA A 550 5.31 -41.88 52.84
CA ALA A 550 5.86 -42.89 53.72
C ALA A 550 6.72 -43.83 52.88
N GLY A 551 8.00 -43.89 53.22
CA GLY A 551 8.94 -44.81 52.59
C GLY A 551 8.34 -46.21 52.59
N ILE A 552 8.45 -46.86 51.44
CA ILE A 552 8.19 -48.28 51.29
C ILE A 552 9.14 -49.00 52.25
N SER A 553 8.66 -49.32 53.45
CA SER A 553 9.31 -50.29 54.33
C SER A 553 8.66 -51.64 54.08
N SER A 554 9.46 -52.52 53.50
CA SER A 554 9.24 -53.94 53.44
C SER A 554 9.12 -54.51 54.85
N SER A 555 7.94 -54.99 55.24
CA SER A 555 7.85 -56.09 56.19
C SER A 555 6.60 -56.92 55.91
N ALA A 556 6.84 -58.11 55.39
CA ALA A 556 5.86 -59.15 55.26
C ALA A 556 5.50 -59.74 56.64
N SER A 557 4.27 -60.26 56.71
CA SER A 557 3.82 -61.33 57.60
C SER A 557 3.41 -60.95 59.04
N LYS A 558 2.11 -60.94 59.30
CA LYS A 558 1.44 -62.05 60.01
C LYS A 558 -0.05 -61.79 60.30
N LYS A 559 -0.80 -62.88 60.20
CA LYS A 559 -2.12 -63.19 60.80
C LYS A 559 -3.38 -62.72 60.07
N ALA A 560 -3.77 -63.57 59.12
CA ALA A 560 -5.15 -64.02 59.02
C ALA A 560 -5.52 -64.84 60.27
N ARG A 561 -6.60 -64.47 60.96
CA ARG A 561 -7.50 -65.42 61.65
C ARG A 561 -8.78 -64.72 62.13
N ARG A 562 -9.89 -65.17 61.54
CA ARG A 562 -11.25 -65.37 62.11
C ARG A 562 -11.94 -64.17 62.78
N ALA A 563 -13.10 -63.79 62.23
CA ALA A 563 -14.38 -64.17 62.82
C ALA A 563 -15.53 -63.90 61.82
N SER A 564 -16.11 -64.98 61.32
CA SER A 564 -17.50 -65.07 60.88
C SER A 564 -18.43 -64.95 62.10
N CYS A 565 -19.52 -64.20 62.01
CA CYS A 565 -20.87 -64.66 62.36
C CYS A 565 -21.91 -63.56 62.05
N LEU A 566 -22.83 -63.96 61.17
CA LEU A 566 -24.13 -63.40 60.75
C LEU A 566 -25.18 -63.47 61.90
N PRO A 567 -26.44 -63.00 61.73
CA PRO A 567 -27.13 -62.55 60.50
C PRO A 567 -27.46 -61.07 60.41
#